data_AF-A0A6J5YD51-F1
#
_entry.id   AF-A0A6J5YD51-F1
#
_cell.length_a   1.000
_cell.length_b   1.000
_cell.length_c   1.000
_cell.angle_alpha   90.00
_cell.angle_beta   90.00
_cell.angle_gamma   90.00
#
_symmetry.space_group_name_H-M   'P 1'
#
loop_
_entity.id
_entity.type
_entity.pdbx_description
1 polymer ?
#
loop_
_entity_poly.entity_id
_entity_poly.type
_entity_poly.pdbx_seq_one_letter_code
_entity_poly.pdbx_strand_id
1 'polypeptide(L)'
;MNFLILASEAGAEGAHHSNGFIIPGDINEVIWGTISFLLIVVLISWKGGPAIKAMWNGRIDRIAAELDRAENSRTSAEAQLASVESAIANADAERQRILVEARSTATTLKAQIIAKADADAADVRARGAADAEASKAQATSDLQTEIGSLALGAAEAVVANALDAATQNELIDNYITKVGA
;
A
#
# COMPACT_ATOMS: atom_id res chain seq x y z
N MET A 1 28.21 -55.42 85.74
CA MET A 1 28.90 -56.71 86.00
C MET A 1 29.73 -57.00 84.75
N ASN A 2 31.04 -57.14 84.72
CA ASN A 2 32.14 -57.12 85.68
C ASN A 2 33.37 -56.91 84.76
N PHE A 3 34.21 -55.91 84.99
CA PHE A 3 35.51 -56.07 85.67
C PHE A 3 36.39 -57.16 85.03
N LEU A 4 37.40 -56.79 84.22
CA LEU A 4 38.77 -56.40 84.60
C LEU A 4 39.72 -57.61 84.57
N ILE A 5 40.99 -57.33 84.22
CA ILE A 5 42.24 -58.11 84.43
C ILE A 5 42.66 -58.97 83.21
N LEU A 6 43.91 -58.99 82.73
CA LEU A 6 45.16 -58.25 82.96
C LEU A 6 46.23 -58.96 82.10
N ALA A 7 47.11 -58.20 81.43
CA ALA A 7 48.51 -58.53 81.10
C ALA A 7 48.99 -57.40 80.14
N SER A 8 49.61 -56.33 80.60
CA SER A 8 50.95 -56.21 81.19
C SER A 8 52.09 -56.55 80.21
N GLU A 9 52.69 -55.47 79.71
CA GLU A 9 54.10 -55.26 79.31
C GLU A 9 54.72 -56.02 78.12
N ALA A 10 54.98 -55.26 77.05
CA ALA A 10 56.33 -54.91 76.57
C ALA A 10 56.14 -53.83 75.46
N GLY A 11 56.60 -52.58 75.65
CA GLY A 11 57.91 -52.13 75.16
C GLY A 11 57.90 -52.06 73.62
N ALA A 12 58.02 -50.92 72.94
CA ALA A 12 58.83 -49.75 73.25
C ALA A 12 58.34 -48.52 72.49
N GLU A 13 58.48 -47.37 73.16
CA GLU A 13 58.60 -46.07 72.50
C GLU A 13 59.77 -46.06 71.51
N GLY A 14 59.59 -45.31 70.44
CA GLY A 14 60.68 -44.86 69.57
C GLY A 14 60.19 -44.67 68.15
N ALA A 15 60.32 -43.53 67.51
CA ALA A 15 60.71 -42.20 67.96
C ALA A 15 60.23 -41.23 66.87
N HIS A 16 59.98 -39.99 67.25
CA HIS A 16 59.96 -38.89 66.29
C HIS A 16 61.30 -38.89 65.53
N HIS A 17 61.26 -39.20 64.23
CA HIS A 17 62.31 -38.84 63.28
C HIS A 17 61.67 -37.89 62.29
N SER A 18 62.35 -36.78 62.03
CA SER A 18 61.85 -35.65 61.25
C SER A 18 61.11 -36.05 59.98
N ASN A 19 59.81 -35.76 59.94
CA ASN A 19 59.08 -35.64 58.70
C ASN A 19 59.65 -34.44 57.94
N GLY A 20 60.68 -34.70 57.13
CA GLY A 20 61.12 -33.77 56.10
C GLY A 20 59.89 -33.44 55.28
N PHE A 21 59.46 -32.18 55.35
CA PHE A 21 58.20 -31.62 54.89
C PHE A 21 57.80 -31.95 53.43
N ILE A 22 58.64 -32.65 52.65
CA ILE A 22 58.44 -32.89 51.22
C ILE A 22 58.82 -34.31 50.75
N ILE A 23 59.65 -35.12 51.45
CA ILE A 23 60.01 -36.50 51.02
C ILE A 23 60.27 -37.42 52.24
N PRO A 24 59.52 -38.54 52.41
CA PRO A 24 59.84 -39.54 53.43
C PRO A 24 61.06 -40.39 53.04
N GLY A 25 61.94 -40.68 54.01
CA GLY A 25 63.18 -41.43 53.82
C GLY A 25 63.01 -42.96 53.72
N ASP A 26 61.82 -43.47 54.02
CA ASP A 26 61.51 -44.89 53.97
C ASP A 26 60.89 -45.29 52.62
N ILE A 27 61.56 -46.20 51.91
CA ILE A 27 61.13 -46.74 50.59
C ILE A 27 59.70 -47.27 50.63
N ASN A 28 59.26 -47.84 51.76
CA ASN A 28 57.90 -48.38 51.91
C ASN A 28 56.82 -47.29 51.89
N GLU A 29 57.05 -46.13 52.52
CA GLU A 29 56.10 -45.02 52.50
C GLU A 29 55.98 -44.41 51.10
N VAL A 30 57.10 -44.31 50.39
CA VAL A 30 57.12 -43.84 49.00
C VAL A 30 56.35 -44.81 48.08
N ILE A 31 56.47 -46.13 48.27
CA ILE A 31 55.73 -47.13 47.49
C ILE A 31 54.22 -47.02 47.74
N TRP A 32 53.77 -47.06 49.00
CA TRP A 32 52.34 -46.96 49.32
C TRP A 32 51.73 -45.60 49.00
N GLY A 33 52.50 -44.51 49.17
CA GLY A 33 52.11 -43.17 48.75
C GLY A 33 51.96 -43.05 47.24
N THR A 34 52.88 -43.63 46.46
CA THR A 34 52.79 -43.66 45.00
C THR A 34 51.60 -44.49 44.52
N ILE A 35 51.34 -45.65 45.13
CA ILE A 35 50.16 -46.49 44.83
C ILE A 35 48.87 -45.71 45.11
N SER A 36 48.78 -45.03 46.26
CA SER A 36 47.60 -44.25 46.65
C SER A 36 47.38 -43.05 45.71
N PHE A 37 48.46 -42.36 45.32
CA PHE A 37 48.42 -41.28 44.33
C PHE A 37 47.94 -41.77 42.96
N LEU A 38 48.51 -42.87 42.46
CA LEU A 38 48.10 -43.46 41.18
C LEU A 38 46.64 -43.94 41.22
N LEU A 39 46.18 -44.51 42.32
CA LEU A 39 44.79 -44.93 42.49
C LEU A 39 43.83 -43.73 42.37
N ILE A 40 44.15 -42.60 43.02
CA ILE A 40 43.36 -41.36 42.91
C ILE A 40 43.40 -40.80 41.49
N VAL A 41 44.58 -40.76 40.86
CA VAL A 41 44.73 -40.27 39.46
C VAL A 41 43.91 -41.11 38.48
N VAL A 42 43.90 -42.43 38.65
CA VAL A 42 43.09 -43.34 37.83
C VAL A 42 41.60 -43.10 38.07
N LEU A 43 41.17 -42.94 39.32
CA LEU A 43 39.78 -42.66 39.67
C LEU A 43 39.29 -41.33 39.07
N ILE A 44 40.10 -40.27 39.16
CA ILE A 44 39.82 -38.95 38.59
C ILE A 44 39.85 -38.99 37.07
N SER A 45 40.81 -39.69 36.45
CA SER A 45 40.88 -39.80 34.99
C SER A 45 39.69 -40.58 34.44
N TRP A 46 39.25 -41.63 35.14
CA TRP A 46 38.11 -42.44 34.74
C TRP A 46 36.77 -41.70 34.90
N LYS A 47 36.55 -41.01 36.03
CA LYS A 47 35.29 -40.31 36.30
C LYS A 47 35.25 -38.86 35.76
N GLY A 48 36.38 -38.15 35.85
CA GLY A 48 36.53 -36.73 35.51
C GLY A 48 36.95 -36.47 34.06
N GLY A 49 37.68 -37.39 33.43
CA GLY A 49 38.01 -37.33 31.99
C GLY A 49 36.82 -37.06 31.07
N PRO A 50 35.68 -37.79 31.18
CA PRO A 50 34.51 -37.53 30.35
C PRO A 50 33.84 -36.17 30.65
N ALA A 51 33.85 -35.70 31.90
CA ALA A 51 33.25 -34.42 32.28
C ALA A 51 34.04 -33.23 31.69
N ILE A 52 35.38 -33.29 31.73
CA ILE A 52 36.24 -32.26 31.15
C ILE A 52 36.10 -32.24 29.63
N LYS A 53 36.10 -33.42 28.98
CA LYS A 53 35.90 -33.52 27.52
C LYS A 53 34.52 -32.98 27.10
N ALA A 54 33.47 -33.28 27.85
CA ALA A 54 32.12 -32.76 27.59
C ALA A 54 32.05 -31.22 27.72
N MET A 55 32.71 -30.63 28.72
CA MET A 55 32.77 -29.18 28.87
C MET A 55 33.51 -28.50 27.70
N TRP A 56 34.63 -29.08 27.25
CA TRP A 56 35.39 -28.56 26.12
C TRP A 56 34.60 -28.67 24.81
N ASN A 57 34.01 -29.83 24.52
CA ASN A 57 33.19 -30.02 23.33
C ASN A 57 31.97 -29.09 23.35
N GLY A 58 31.28 -28.95 24.49
CA GLY A 58 30.15 -28.03 24.59
C GLY A 58 30.51 -26.56 24.36
N ARG A 59 31.74 -26.14 24.71
CA ARG A 59 32.26 -24.81 24.35
C ARG A 59 32.53 -24.69 22.85
N ILE A 60 33.15 -25.69 22.24
CA ILE A 60 33.44 -25.71 20.81
C ILE A 60 32.12 -25.66 20.01
N ASP A 61 31.16 -26.52 20.36
CA ASP A 61 29.85 -26.59 19.70
C ASP A 61 29.09 -25.27 19.83
N ARG A 62 29.16 -24.62 21.01
CA ARG A 62 28.56 -23.30 21.22
C ARG A 62 29.19 -22.23 20.34
N ILE A 63 30.52 -22.19 20.25
CA ILE A 63 31.23 -21.21 19.41
C ILE A 63 30.92 -21.45 17.94
N ALA A 64 30.92 -22.71 17.49
CA ALA A 64 30.55 -23.07 16.13
C ALA A 64 29.11 -22.64 15.82
N ALA A 65 28.16 -22.93 16.71
CA ALA A 65 26.77 -22.51 16.54
C ALA A 65 26.59 -20.98 16.56
N GLU A 66 27.35 -20.24 17.38
CA GLU A 66 27.33 -18.78 17.38
C GLU A 66 27.93 -18.21 16.08
N LEU A 67 29.00 -18.79 15.56
CA LEU A 67 29.61 -18.40 14.29
C LEU A 67 28.68 -18.67 13.10
N ASP A 68 28.08 -19.86 13.04
CA ASP A 68 27.10 -20.22 12.01
C ASP A 68 25.89 -19.28 12.04
N ARG A 69 25.40 -18.92 13.23
CA ARG A 69 24.30 -17.94 13.37
C ARG A 69 24.73 -16.55 12.90
N ALA A 70 25.94 -16.11 13.22
CA ALA A 70 26.45 -14.83 12.79
C ALA A 70 26.60 -14.77 11.26
N GLU A 71 27.13 -15.82 10.64
CA GLU A 71 27.27 -15.93 9.18
C GLU A 71 25.90 -15.97 8.48
N ASN A 72 24.96 -16.76 9.01
CA ASN A 72 23.59 -16.81 8.49
C ASN A 72 22.87 -15.46 8.64
N SER A 73 23.03 -14.77 9.77
CA SER A 73 22.46 -13.45 10.01
C SER A 73 23.05 -12.41 9.06
N ARG A 74 24.37 -12.46 8.84
CA ARG A 74 25.05 -11.56 7.91
C ARG A 74 24.58 -11.80 6.47
N THR A 75 24.55 -13.04 6.03
CA THR A 75 24.06 -13.42 4.68
C THR A 75 22.60 -13.01 4.49
N SER A 76 21.76 -13.21 5.51
CA SER A 76 20.36 -12.78 5.48
C SER A 76 20.20 -11.27 5.42
N ALA A 77 21.05 -10.51 6.13
CA ALA A 77 21.06 -9.06 6.10
C ALA A 77 21.53 -8.52 4.74
N GLU A 78 22.59 -9.09 4.16
CA GLU A 78 23.07 -8.76 2.82
C GLU A 78 22.00 -9.05 1.76
N ALA A 79 21.32 -10.19 1.84
CA ALA A 79 20.21 -10.53 0.94
C ALA A 79 19.02 -9.57 1.08
N GLN A 80 18.66 -9.18 2.30
CA GLN A 80 17.61 -8.19 2.55
C GLN A 80 17.98 -6.81 2.01
N LEU A 81 19.23 -6.37 2.20
CA LEU A 81 19.72 -5.10 1.68
C LEU A 81 19.64 -5.08 0.15
N ALA A 82 20.13 -6.13 -0.52
CA ALA A 82 20.04 -6.24 -1.98
C ALA A 82 18.58 -6.23 -2.49
N SER A 83 17.67 -6.88 -1.76
CA SER A 83 16.23 -6.85 -2.07
C SER A 83 15.64 -5.45 -1.93
N VAL A 84 15.98 -4.71 -0.88
CA VAL A 84 15.53 -3.33 -0.66
C VAL A 84 16.10 -2.38 -1.72
N GLU A 85 17.38 -2.50 -2.04
CA GLU A 85 18.02 -1.69 -3.10
C GLU A 85 17.35 -1.94 -4.46
N SER A 86 17.09 -3.20 -4.80
CA SER A 86 16.33 -3.57 -6.00
C SER A 86 14.90 -3.02 -5.97
N ALA A 87 14.20 -3.10 -4.83
CA ALA A 87 12.86 -2.55 -4.66
C ALA A 87 12.83 -1.03 -4.85
N ILE A 88 13.82 -0.30 -4.32
CA ILE A 88 13.96 1.15 -4.49
C ILE A 88 14.23 1.49 -5.97
N ALA A 89 15.15 0.78 -6.63
CA ALA A 89 15.44 0.99 -8.04
C ALA A 89 14.20 0.75 -8.93
N ASN A 90 13.45 -0.31 -8.65
CA ASN A 90 12.20 -0.61 -9.34
C ASN A 90 11.11 0.44 -9.05
N ALA A 91 11.05 0.98 -7.83
CA ALA A 91 10.09 2.02 -7.47
C ALA A 91 10.32 3.33 -8.25
N ASP A 92 11.57 3.71 -8.51
CA ASP A 92 11.89 4.88 -9.32
C ASP A 92 11.47 4.69 -10.78
N ALA A 93 11.76 3.53 -11.37
CA ALA A 93 11.34 3.17 -12.72
C ALA A 93 9.81 3.15 -12.85
N GLU A 94 9.12 2.55 -11.88
CA GLU A 94 7.66 2.51 -11.84
C GLU A 94 7.04 3.90 -11.68
N ARG A 95 7.63 4.75 -10.83
CA ARG A 95 7.21 6.15 -10.70
C ARG A 95 7.32 6.89 -12.03
N GLN A 96 8.43 6.74 -12.74
CA GLN A 96 8.61 7.35 -14.06
C GLN A 96 7.57 6.85 -15.07
N ARG A 97 7.31 5.54 -15.09
CA ARG A 97 6.28 4.92 -15.93
C ARG A 97 4.90 5.53 -15.66
N ILE A 98 4.50 5.60 -14.40
CA ILE A 98 3.23 6.20 -13.96
C ILE A 98 3.14 7.66 -14.40
N LEU A 99 4.21 8.46 -14.25
CA LEU A 99 4.21 9.86 -14.65
C LEU A 99 4.07 10.05 -16.17
N VAL A 100 4.72 9.21 -16.97
CA VAL A 100 4.60 9.23 -18.44
C VAL A 100 3.18 8.86 -18.86
N GLU A 101 2.61 7.80 -18.28
CA GLU A 101 1.24 7.35 -18.56
C GLU A 101 0.22 8.41 -18.15
N ALA A 102 0.37 9.01 -16.97
CA ALA A 102 -0.51 10.09 -16.49
C ALA A 102 -0.46 11.31 -17.43
N ARG A 103 0.73 11.72 -17.90
CA ARG A 103 0.87 12.82 -18.86
C ARG A 103 0.24 12.52 -20.22
N SER A 104 0.42 11.29 -20.71
CA SER A 104 -0.20 10.83 -21.96
C SER A 104 -1.72 10.83 -21.86
N THR A 105 -2.25 10.28 -20.76
CA THR A 105 -3.68 10.25 -20.47
C THR A 105 -4.26 11.65 -20.31
N ALA A 106 -3.57 12.54 -19.59
CA ALA A 106 -3.99 13.93 -19.41
C ALA A 106 -4.04 14.69 -20.74
N THR A 107 -3.05 14.51 -21.61
CA THR A 107 -3.03 15.12 -22.95
C THR A 107 -4.20 14.63 -23.79
N THR A 108 -4.44 13.31 -23.78
CA THR A 108 -5.53 12.68 -24.52
C THR A 108 -6.89 13.15 -24.01
N LEU A 109 -7.09 13.18 -22.70
CA LEU A 109 -8.33 13.64 -22.07
C LEU A 109 -8.57 15.13 -22.36
N LYS A 110 -7.53 15.96 -22.29
CA LYS A 110 -7.63 17.38 -22.64
C LYS A 110 -8.09 17.56 -24.09
N ALA A 111 -7.51 16.81 -25.03
CA ALA A 111 -7.91 16.86 -26.43
C ALA A 111 -9.37 16.42 -26.62
N GLN A 112 -9.81 15.35 -25.94
CA GLN A 112 -11.20 14.89 -25.97
C GLN A 112 -12.17 15.92 -25.39
N ILE A 113 -11.84 16.54 -24.26
CA ILE A 113 -12.67 17.58 -23.63
C ILE A 113 -12.82 18.79 -24.57
N ILE A 114 -11.73 19.25 -25.18
CA ILE A 114 -11.77 20.37 -26.13
C ILE A 114 -12.62 20.01 -27.34
N ALA A 115 -12.39 18.85 -27.95
CA ALA A 115 -13.17 18.40 -29.11
C ALA A 115 -14.67 18.26 -28.79
N LYS A 116 -15.00 17.75 -27.60
CA LYS A 116 -16.38 17.67 -27.13
C LYS A 116 -16.98 19.05 -26.89
N ALA A 117 -16.25 19.96 -26.25
CA ALA A 117 -16.70 21.32 -26.01
C ALA A 117 -16.95 22.08 -27.33
N ASP A 118 -16.09 21.91 -28.34
CA ASP A 118 -16.26 22.50 -29.66
C ASP A 118 -17.50 21.92 -30.38
N ALA A 119 -17.71 20.60 -30.29
CA ALA A 119 -18.90 19.95 -30.85
C ALA A 119 -20.19 20.42 -30.17
N ASP A 120 -20.21 20.45 -28.83
CA ASP A 120 -21.36 20.91 -28.04
C ASP A 120 -21.63 22.41 -28.33
N ALA A 121 -20.60 23.24 -28.48
CA ALA A 121 -20.74 24.65 -28.84
C ALA A 121 -21.28 24.84 -30.27
N ALA A 122 -20.85 24.01 -31.22
CA ALA A 122 -21.38 24.03 -32.58
C ALA A 122 -22.86 23.64 -32.63
N ASP A 123 -23.25 22.61 -31.87
CA ASP A 123 -24.66 22.18 -31.75
C ASP A 123 -25.53 23.27 -31.12
N VAL A 124 -25.08 23.90 -30.04
CA VAL A 124 -25.79 25.03 -29.41
C VAL A 124 -25.96 26.20 -30.39
N ARG A 125 -24.92 26.54 -31.17
CA ARG A 125 -25.03 27.60 -32.19
C ARG A 125 -26.01 27.24 -33.30
N ALA A 126 -25.98 25.98 -33.77
CA ALA A 126 -26.89 25.50 -34.82
C ALA A 126 -28.35 25.55 -34.36
N ARG A 127 -28.63 25.06 -33.15
CA ARG A 127 -29.97 25.13 -32.54
C ARG A 127 -30.41 26.58 -32.33
N GLY A 128 -29.55 27.44 -31.78
CA GLY A 128 -29.85 28.85 -31.59
C GLY A 128 -30.15 29.59 -32.90
N ALA A 129 -29.46 29.26 -33.98
CA ALA A 129 -29.75 29.82 -35.31
C ALA A 129 -31.10 29.32 -35.85
N ALA A 130 -31.41 28.03 -35.67
CA ALA A 130 -32.71 27.47 -36.08
C ALA A 130 -33.87 28.09 -35.27
N ASP A 131 -33.71 28.24 -33.95
CA ASP A 131 -34.70 28.86 -33.07
C ASP A 131 -34.91 30.34 -33.41
N ALA A 132 -33.83 31.07 -33.72
CA ALA A 132 -33.92 32.46 -34.14
C ALA A 132 -34.68 32.62 -35.47
N GLU A 133 -34.43 31.75 -36.45
CA GLU A 133 -35.14 31.78 -37.73
C GLU A 133 -36.62 31.41 -37.53
N ALA A 134 -36.93 30.40 -36.73
CA ALA A 134 -38.30 30.03 -36.38
C ALA A 134 -39.04 31.18 -35.66
N SER A 135 -38.39 31.84 -34.71
CA SER A 135 -38.96 33.00 -33.99
C SER A 135 -39.21 34.18 -34.93
N LYS A 136 -38.30 34.44 -35.87
CA LYS A 136 -38.48 35.48 -36.89
C LYS A 136 -39.65 35.18 -37.83
N ALA A 137 -39.79 33.93 -38.27
CA ALA A 137 -40.90 33.49 -39.10
C ALA A 137 -42.24 33.66 -38.35
N GLN A 138 -42.28 33.24 -37.09
CA GLN A 138 -43.46 33.42 -36.23
C GLN A 138 -43.82 34.91 -36.06
N ALA A 139 -42.85 35.74 -35.66
CA ALA A 139 -43.06 37.17 -35.49
C ALA A 139 -43.55 37.85 -36.79
N THR A 140 -43.04 37.43 -37.94
CA THR A 140 -43.49 37.95 -39.24
C THR A 140 -44.93 37.53 -39.54
N SER A 141 -45.31 36.29 -39.24
CA SER A 141 -46.70 35.81 -39.39
C SER A 141 -47.66 36.56 -38.47
N ASP A 142 -47.25 36.81 -37.22
CA ASP A 142 -48.04 37.55 -36.24
C ASP A 142 -48.26 38.99 -36.70
N LEU A 143 -47.21 39.66 -37.19
CA LEU A 143 -47.29 41.01 -37.76
C LEU A 143 -48.20 41.07 -38.98
N GLN A 144 -48.14 40.09 -39.88
CA GLN A 144 -49.04 40.03 -41.05
C GLN A 144 -50.50 39.90 -40.63
N THR A 145 -50.77 39.09 -39.60
CA THR A 145 -52.11 38.90 -39.05
C THR A 145 -52.64 40.20 -38.43
N GLU A 146 -51.80 40.88 -37.64
CA GLU A 146 -52.16 42.14 -36.98
C GLU A 146 -52.40 43.27 -38.00
N ILE A 147 -51.55 43.40 -39.02
CA ILE A 147 -51.73 44.35 -40.12
C ILE A 147 -53.01 44.03 -40.90
N GLY A 148 -53.29 42.75 -41.18
CA GLY A 148 -54.52 42.33 -41.85
C GLY A 148 -55.78 42.73 -41.08
N SER A 149 -55.77 42.54 -39.75
CA SER A 149 -56.85 42.96 -38.86
C SER A 149 -57.04 44.48 -38.87
N LEU A 150 -55.94 45.25 -38.75
CA LEU A 150 -55.98 46.71 -38.80
C LEU A 150 -56.48 47.24 -40.14
N ALA A 151 -56.03 46.65 -41.25
CA ALA A 151 -56.46 47.03 -42.59
C ALA A 151 -57.94 46.73 -42.83
N LEU A 152 -58.43 45.57 -42.37
CA LEU A 152 -59.84 45.21 -42.43
C LEU A 152 -60.69 46.19 -41.62
N GLY A 153 -60.31 46.50 -40.38
CA GLY A 153 -61.02 47.48 -39.55
C GLY A 153 -61.03 48.88 -40.16
N ALA A 154 -59.93 49.32 -40.79
CA ALA A 154 -59.89 50.58 -41.52
C ALA A 154 -60.81 50.57 -42.76
N ALA A 155 -60.84 49.47 -43.51
CA ALA A 155 -61.72 49.31 -44.66
C ALA A 155 -63.21 49.31 -44.24
N GLU A 156 -63.57 48.61 -43.17
CA GLU A 156 -64.91 48.62 -42.58
C GLU A 156 -65.33 50.04 -42.20
N ALA A 157 -64.45 50.81 -41.56
CA ALA A 157 -64.72 52.21 -41.21
C ALA A 157 -64.94 53.11 -42.44
N VAL A 158 -64.19 52.91 -43.53
CA VAL A 158 -64.38 53.67 -44.77
C VAL A 158 -65.70 53.30 -45.45
N VAL A 159 -66.02 52.02 -45.56
CA VAL A 159 -67.28 51.54 -46.15
C VAL A 159 -68.48 52.04 -45.35
N ALA A 160 -68.41 51.99 -44.02
CA ALA A 160 -69.46 52.51 -43.14
C ALA A 160 -69.71 54.01 -43.34
N ASN A 161 -68.65 54.81 -43.56
CA ASN A 161 -68.76 56.25 -43.82
C ASN A 161 -69.22 56.57 -45.25
N ALA A 162 -69.01 55.69 -46.23
CA ALA A 162 -69.39 55.89 -47.63
C ALA A 162 -70.84 55.43 -47.96
N LEU A 163 -71.50 54.73 -47.02
CA LEU A 163 -72.84 54.20 -47.20
C LEU A 163 -73.90 55.29 -46.95
N ASP A 164 -74.28 56.04 -47.98
CA ASP A 164 -75.46 56.90 -47.97
C ASP A 164 -76.68 56.22 -48.64
N ALA A 165 -77.87 56.82 -48.52
CA ALA A 165 -79.11 56.27 -49.08
C ALA A 165 -79.11 56.16 -50.62
N ALA A 166 -78.29 56.95 -51.33
CA ALA A 166 -78.14 56.87 -52.78
C ALA A 166 -77.22 55.70 -53.17
N THR A 167 -76.06 55.56 -52.52
CA THR A 167 -75.12 54.45 -52.71
C THR A 167 -75.77 53.09 -52.42
N GLN A 168 -76.64 53.03 -51.42
CA GLN A 168 -77.34 51.80 -51.04
C GLN A 168 -78.34 51.33 -52.14
N ASN A 169 -79.02 52.26 -52.83
CA ASN A 169 -79.89 51.93 -53.94
C ASN A 169 -79.10 51.47 -55.18
N GLU A 170 -77.96 52.10 -55.47
CA GLU A 170 -77.07 51.70 -56.58
C GLU A 170 -76.48 50.29 -56.40
N LEU A 171 -76.16 49.92 -55.16
CA LEU A 171 -75.71 48.56 -54.83
C LEU A 171 -76.82 47.51 -55.04
N ILE A 172 -78.08 47.85 -54.73
CA ILE A 172 -79.24 46.97 -54.94
C ILE A 172 -79.46 46.72 -56.44
N ASP A 173 -79.44 47.77 -57.27
CA ASP A 173 -79.59 47.64 -58.73
C ASP A 173 -78.45 46.83 -59.35
N ASN A 174 -77.20 47.03 -58.90
CA ASN A 174 -76.05 46.23 -59.33
C ASN A 174 -76.17 44.74 -58.94
N TYR A 175 -76.67 44.45 -57.73
CA TYR A 175 -76.91 43.07 -57.29
C TYR A 175 -78.03 42.40 -58.10
N ILE A 176 -79.14 43.09 -58.34
CA ILE A 176 -80.23 42.60 -59.19
C ILE A 176 -79.71 42.31 -60.61
N THR A 177 -78.85 43.17 -61.14
CA THR A 177 -78.24 42.98 -62.47
C THR A 177 -77.26 41.79 -62.53
N LYS A 178 -76.50 41.53 -61.46
CA LYS A 178 -75.53 40.42 -61.40
C LYS A 178 -76.13 39.05 -61.13
N VAL A 179 -77.28 38.97 -60.45
CA VAL A 179 -77.94 37.71 -60.07
C VAL A 179 -79.15 37.41 -60.98
N GLY A 180 -79.66 38.43 -61.68
CA GLY A 180 -80.70 38.30 -62.70
C GLY A 180 -80.20 37.94 -64.10
N ALA A 181 -78.88 37.75 -64.29
CA ALA A 181 -78.24 37.23 -65.49
C ALA A 181 -77.65 35.84 -65.20
#